data_AF-A0A9D6T4F7-F1
#
_entry.id   AF-A0A9D6T4F7-F1
#
_cell.length_a   1.000
_cell.length_b   1.000
_cell.length_c   1.000
_cell.angle_alpha   90.00
_cell.angle_beta   90.00
_cell.angle_gamma   90.00
#
_symmetry.space_group_name_H-M   'P 1'
#
loop_
_entity.id
_entity.type
_entity.pdbx_description
1 polymer ?
#
loop_
_entity_poly.entity_id
_entity_poly.type
_entity_poly.pdbx_seq_one_letter_code
_entity_poly.pdbx_strand_id
1 'polypeptide(L)'
;MSSSPIAQAMKDICEEKGIAYESVLETVEAALAAAYRKDFGERNQNVKVTFDPETGGIQAFDEKEVVTDEFVAEALKEIEERQKQREIDAQLRAEGKLPPETFPLIVPTEPALNPD
;
A
#
# COMPACT_ATOMS: atom_id res chain seq x y z
N MET A 1 -9.03 -8.92 -37.73
CA MET A 1 -8.28 -8.33 -36.61
C MET A 1 -9.20 -7.32 -35.95
N SER A 2 -9.92 -7.75 -34.92
CA SER A 2 -10.78 -6.88 -34.11
C SER A 2 -9.90 -6.18 -33.09
N SER A 3 -9.25 -5.08 -33.50
CA SER A 3 -8.54 -4.21 -32.57
C SER A 3 -9.55 -3.60 -31.60
N SER A 4 -9.41 -3.91 -30.31
CA SER A 4 -10.21 -3.29 -29.25
C SER A 4 -10.09 -1.75 -29.33
N PRO A 5 -11.21 -1.00 -29.28
CA PRO A 5 -11.18 0.47 -29.34
C PRO A 5 -10.27 1.10 -28.27
N ILE A 6 -10.17 0.46 -27.11
CA ILE A 6 -9.32 0.92 -25.99
C ILE A 6 -7.84 0.77 -26.35
N ALA A 7 -7.44 -0.36 -26.93
CA ALA A 7 -6.06 -0.59 -27.33
C ALA A 7 -5.59 0.43 -28.37
N GLN A 8 -6.47 0.83 -29.29
CA GLN A 8 -6.17 1.86 -30.29
C GLN A 8 -6.00 3.24 -29.63
N ALA A 9 -6.94 3.63 -28.76
CA ALA A 9 -6.85 4.92 -28.06
C ALA A 9 -5.58 5.05 -27.20
N MET A 10 -5.15 3.96 -26.56
CA MET A 10 -3.90 3.94 -25.81
C MET A 10 -2.68 4.17 -26.72
N LYS A 11 -2.65 3.54 -27.91
CA LYS A 11 -1.57 3.74 -28.90
C LYS A 11 -1.52 5.18 -29.39
N ASP A 12 -2.67 5.75 -29.71
CA ASP A 12 -2.77 7.14 -30.18
C ASP A 12 -2.22 8.12 -29.11
N ILE A 13 -2.53 7.89 -27.84
CA ILE A 13 -1.99 8.68 -26.72
C ILE A 13 -0.47 8.52 -26.57
N CYS A 14 0.04 7.29 -26.73
CA CYS A 14 1.48 7.03 -26.68
C CYS A 14 2.23 7.77 -27.78
N GLU A 15 1.68 7.79 -28.99
CA GLU A 15 2.26 8.50 -30.13
C GLU A 15 2.20 10.03 -29.95
N GLU A 16 1.09 10.57 -29.46
CA GLU A 16 0.93 12.02 -29.26
C GLU A 16 1.84 12.56 -28.13
N LYS A 17 1.95 11.80 -27.03
CA LYS A 17 2.67 12.24 -25.82
C LYS A 17 4.10 11.72 -25.74
N GLY A 18 4.50 10.78 -26.60
CA GLY A 18 5.81 10.15 -26.57
C GLY A 18 6.06 9.31 -25.31
N ILE A 19 5.01 8.68 -24.77
CA ILE A 19 5.08 7.88 -23.55
C ILE A 19 5.10 6.40 -23.92
N ALA A 20 5.80 5.57 -23.13
CA ALA A 20 5.78 4.13 -23.30
C ALA A 20 4.38 3.55 -23.07
N TYR A 21 3.97 2.62 -23.93
CA TYR A 21 2.68 1.94 -23.84
C TYR A 21 2.45 1.26 -22.48
N GLU A 22 3.50 0.66 -21.92
CA GLU A 22 3.48 0.02 -20.61
C GLU A 22 3.13 1.00 -19.49
N SER A 23 3.64 2.23 -19.54
CA SER A 23 3.35 3.26 -18.53
C SER A 23 1.90 3.73 -18.59
N VAL A 24 1.32 3.83 -19.79
CA VAL A 24 -0.11 4.14 -19.96
C VAL A 24 -0.97 2.99 -19.44
N LEU A 25 -0.59 1.75 -19.73
CA LEU A 25 -1.28 0.56 -19.24
C LEU A 25 -1.28 0.50 -17.70
N GLU A 26 -0.10 0.67 -17.08
CA GLU A 26 0.05 0.69 -15.62
C GLU A 26 -0.80 1.81 -14.98
N THR A 27 -0.85 2.98 -15.62
CA THR A 27 -1.68 4.10 -15.15
C THR A 27 -3.17 3.75 -15.16
N VAL A 28 -3.63 3.06 -16.21
CA VAL A 28 -5.03 2.59 -16.32
C VAL A 28 -5.34 1.55 -15.24
N GLU A 29 -4.44 0.58 -15.04
CA GLU A 29 -4.57 -0.43 -13.99
C GLU A 29 -4.61 0.20 -12.59
N ALA A 30 -3.74 1.17 -12.32
CA ALA A 30 -3.72 1.90 -11.06
C ALA A 30 -4.99 2.74 -10.84
N ALA A 31 -5.52 3.36 -11.89
CA ALA A 31 -6.78 4.09 -11.83
C ALA A 31 -7.96 3.17 -11.52
N LEU A 32 -8.02 1.99 -12.17
CA LEU A 32 -9.01 0.96 -11.90
C LEU A 32 -8.90 0.42 -10.47
N ALA A 33 -7.68 0.15 -9.99
CA ALA A 33 -7.43 -0.27 -8.62
C ALA A 33 -7.85 0.79 -7.60
N ALA A 34 -7.60 2.07 -7.88
CA ALA A 34 -8.05 3.17 -7.02
C ALA A 34 -9.57 3.31 -6.98
N ALA A 35 -10.25 3.17 -8.13
CA ALA A 35 -11.71 3.16 -8.20
C ALA A 35 -12.30 1.97 -7.43
N TYR A 36 -11.74 0.77 -7.63
CA TYR A 36 -12.18 -0.42 -6.91
C TYR A 36 -11.98 -0.27 -5.39
N ARG A 37 -10.82 0.24 -4.94
CA ARG A 37 -10.57 0.51 -3.52
C ARG A 37 -11.54 1.53 -2.92
N LYS A 38 -12.00 2.48 -3.71
CA LYS A 38 -12.95 3.50 -3.25
C LYS A 38 -14.35 2.91 -3.00
N ASP A 39 -14.82 2.07 -3.90
CA ASP A 39 -16.20 1.55 -3.85
C ASP A 39 -16.31 0.24 -3.04
N PHE A 40 -15.26 -0.58 -3.02
CA PHE A 40 -15.25 -1.93 -2.44
C PHE A 40 -14.03 -2.23 -1.57
N GLY A 41 -13.07 -1.32 -1.44
CA GLY A 41 -11.83 -1.58 -0.73
C GLY A 41 -11.99 -1.60 0.78
N GLU A 42 -11.41 -2.61 1.41
CA GLU A 42 -11.22 -2.63 2.86
C GLU A 42 -9.86 -2.05 3.25
N ARG A 43 -9.73 -1.59 4.51
CA ARG A 43 -8.55 -0.86 5.02
C ARG A 43 -7.22 -1.61 4.87
N ASN A 44 -7.25 -2.94 4.77
CA ASN A 44 -6.08 -3.81 4.75
C ASN A 44 -5.99 -4.66 3.46
N GLN A 45 -6.63 -4.22 2.38
CA GLN A 45 -6.55 -4.91 1.08
C GLN A 45 -5.51 -4.23 0.19
N ASN A 46 -4.65 -5.04 -0.42
CA ASN A 46 -3.72 -4.57 -1.43
C ASN A 46 -4.27 -4.97 -2.80
N VAL A 47 -5.21 -4.16 -3.28
CA VAL A 47 -5.91 -4.43 -4.54
C VAL A 47 -4.98 -4.14 -5.72
N LYS A 48 -4.69 -5.20 -6.49
CA LYS A 48 -3.99 -5.12 -7.77
C LYS A 48 -4.96 -5.49 -8.90
N VAL A 49 -4.96 -4.69 -9.95
CA VAL A 49 -5.82 -4.91 -11.12
C VAL A 49 -4.95 -5.17 -12.32
N THR A 50 -5.30 -6.20 -13.10
CA THR A 50 -4.69 -6.50 -14.39
C THR A 50 -5.71 -6.23 -15.49
N PHE A 51 -5.27 -5.51 -16.52
CA PHE A 51 -6.09 -5.18 -17.68
C PHE A 51 -5.49 -5.75 -18.96
N ASP A 52 -6.30 -6.50 -19.71
CA ASP A 52 -5.96 -6.97 -21.05
C ASP A 52 -6.57 -6.01 -22.09
N PRO A 53 -5.76 -5.18 -22.78
CA PRO A 53 -6.26 -4.23 -23.76
C PRO A 53 -6.80 -4.88 -25.04
N GLU A 54 -6.36 -6.10 -25.39
CA GLU A 54 -6.78 -6.80 -26.61
C GLU A 54 -8.16 -7.43 -26.44
N THR A 55 -8.42 -8.05 -25.29
CA THR A 55 -9.71 -8.68 -24.99
C THR A 55 -10.68 -7.77 -24.22
N GLY A 56 -10.17 -6.72 -23.58
CA GLY A 56 -10.93 -5.88 -22.65
C GLY A 56 -11.16 -6.54 -21.29
N GLY A 57 -10.50 -7.65 -21.00
CA GLY A 57 -10.62 -8.37 -19.73
C GLY A 57 -10.03 -7.56 -18.57
N ILE A 58 -10.76 -7.48 -17.45
CA ILE A 58 -10.29 -6.85 -16.20
C ILE A 58 -10.34 -7.92 -15.11
N GLN A 59 -9.23 -8.08 -14.38
CA GLN A 59 -9.16 -8.96 -13.22
C GLN A 59 -8.62 -8.18 -12.02
N ALA A 60 -9.30 -8.28 -10.88
CA ALA A 60 -8.89 -7.63 -9.64
C ALA A 60 -8.52 -8.72 -8.62
N PHE A 61 -7.39 -8.53 -7.96
CA PHE A 61 -6.84 -9.45 -6.97
C PHE A 61 -6.48 -8.70 -5.70
N ASP A 62 -6.57 -9.37 -4.56
CA ASP A 62 -6.04 -8.91 -3.28
C ASP A 62 -4.71 -9.62 -3.05
N GLU A 63 -3.60 -8.88 -3.20
CA GLU A 63 -2.25 -9.43 -3.11
C GLU A 63 -1.81 -9.46 -1.64
N LYS A 64 -1.62 -10.67 -1.10
CA LYS A 64 -1.19 -10.87 0.29
C LYS A 64 0.17 -11.54 0.32
N GLU A 65 1.05 -11.01 1.14
CA GLU A 65 2.33 -11.65 1.43
C GLU A 65 2.11 -12.82 2.39
N VAL A 66 2.65 -13.98 2.05
CA VAL A 66 2.58 -15.17 2.89
C VAL A 66 3.77 -15.15 3.85
N VAL A 67 3.48 -15.01 5.13
CA VAL A 67 4.48 -14.98 6.22
C VAL A 67 4.35 -16.23 7.09
N THR A 68 5.43 -16.60 7.78
CA THR A 68 5.40 -17.72 8.73
C THR A 68 4.74 -17.31 10.05
N ASP A 69 4.22 -18.30 10.77
CA ASP A 69 3.56 -18.08 12.06
C ASP A 69 4.52 -17.45 13.09
N GLU A 70 5.83 -17.72 13.00
CA GLU A 70 6.81 -17.09 13.90
C GLU A 70 6.90 -15.58 13.68
N PHE A 71 6.89 -15.13 12.42
CA PHE A 71 6.95 -13.71 12.08
C PHE A 71 5.70 -12.96 12.57
N VAL A 72 4.53 -13.60 12.46
CA VAL A 72 3.27 -13.05 12.98
C VAL A 72 3.32 -12.91 14.50
N ALA A 73 3.82 -13.93 15.20
CA ALA A 73 3.91 -13.93 16.66
C ALA A 73 4.88 -12.85 17.18
N GLU A 74 5.99 -12.63 16.49
CA GLU A 74 6.96 -11.57 16.82
C GLU A 74 6.36 -10.18 16.61
N ALA A 75 5.72 -9.95 15.46
CA ALA A 75 5.04 -8.68 15.17
C ALA A 75 3.95 -8.35 16.20
N LEU A 76 3.17 -9.34 16.63
CA LEU A 76 2.13 -9.14 17.66
C LEU A 76 2.73 -8.77 19.03
N LYS A 77 3.83 -9.42 19.43
CA LYS A 77 4.52 -9.10 20.70
C LYS A 77 5.05 -7.68 20.69
N GLU A 78 5.67 -7.25 19.60
CA GLU A 78 6.18 -5.88 19.47
C GLU A 78 5.05 -4.85 19.55
N ILE A 79 3.90 -5.13 18.94
CA ILE A 79 2.70 -4.26 19.03
C ILE A 79 2.20 -4.17 20.48
N GLU A 80 2.10 -5.30 21.18
CA GLU A 80 1.67 -5.33 22.59
C GLU A 80 2.63 -4.57 23.51
N GLU A 81 3.95 -4.73 23.33
CA GLU A 81 4.95 -4.03 24.13
C GLU A 81 4.86 -2.51 23.91
N ARG A 82 4.70 -2.08 22.66
CA ARG A 82 4.48 -0.66 22.34
C ARG A 82 3.18 -0.13 22.96
N GLN A 83 2.12 -0.93 23.01
CA GLN A 83 0.86 -0.53 23.66
C GLN A 83 1.01 -0.40 25.18
N LYS A 84 1.64 -1.37 25.84
CA LYS A 84 1.93 -1.32 27.28
C LYS A 84 2.79 -0.11 27.62
N GLN A 85 3.81 0.18 26.82
CA GLN A 85 4.67 1.34 27.03
C GLN A 85 3.87 2.65 26.89
N ARG A 86 2.96 2.75 25.92
CA ARG A 86 2.06 3.91 25.77
C ARG A 86 1.12 4.08 26.96
N GLU A 87 0.59 2.99 27.52
CA GLU A 87 -0.27 3.03 28.70
C GLU A 87 0.48 3.47 29.95
N ILE A 88 1.70 2.97 30.14
CA ILE A 88 2.60 3.37 31.23
C ILE A 88 2.95 4.86 31.09
N ASP A 89 3.33 5.30 29.90
CA ASP A 89 3.64 6.71 29.64
C ASP A 89 2.42 7.62 29.86
N ALA A 90 1.21 7.16 29.50
CA ALA A 90 -0.04 7.88 29.75
C ALA A 90 -0.36 7.98 31.25
N GLN A 91 -0.17 6.90 32.02
CA GLN A 91 -0.35 6.91 33.48
C GLN A 91 0.65 7.84 34.16
N LEU A 92 1.93 7.78 33.79
CA LEU A 92 2.96 8.63 34.35
C LEU A 92 2.74 10.13 34.01
N ARG A 93 2.16 10.44 32.84
CA ARG A 93 1.69 11.80 32.51
C ARG A 93 0.52 12.23 33.39
N ALA A 94 -0.47 11.36 33.60
CA ALA A 94 -1.63 11.65 34.44
C ALA A 94 -1.24 11.88 35.91
N GLU A 95 -0.21 11.18 36.40
CA GLU A 95 0.36 11.37 37.74
C GLU A 95 1.29 12.60 37.85
N GLY A 96 1.50 13.36 36.77
CA GLY A 96 2.36 14.55 36.76
C GLY A 96 3.85 14.27 36.96
N LYS A 97 4.30 13.03 36.78
CA LYS A 97 5.70 12.60 36.98
C LYS A 97 6.57 12.67 35.72
N LEU A 98 5.98 12.96 34.55
CA LEU A 98 6.73 13.22 33.31
C LEU A 98 6.96 14.73 33.09
N PRO A 99 8.18 15.16 32.74
CA PRO A 99 8.44 16.54 32.40
C PRO A 99 7.69 16.95 31.11
N PRO A 100 7.24 18.22 31.02
CA PRO A 100 6.39 18.70 29.93
C PRO A 100 7.05 18.69 28.54
N GLU A 101 8.38 18.57 28.46
CA GLU A 101 9.14 18.71 27.20
C GLU A 101 9.58 17.39 26.54
N THR A 102 9.28 16.24 27.13
CA THR A 102 9.47 14.96 26.42
C THR A 102 8.37 14.80 25.38
N PHE A 103 8.64 15.31 24.16
CA PHE A 103 7.91 14.91 22.96
C PHE A 103 7.78 13.38 22.95
N PRO A 104 6.63 12.83 22.54
CA PRO A 104 6.55 11.39 22.33
C PRO A 104 7.71 11.03 21.41
N LEU A 105 8.51 10.02 21.78
CA LEU A 105 9.49 9.41 20.89
C LEU A 105 8.72 8.94 19.66
N ILE A 106 8.59 9.81 18.67
CA ILE A 106 8.45 9.40 17.29
C ILE A 106 9.82 8.83 16.99
N VAL A 107 10.02 7.55 17.33
CA VAL A 107 11.16 6.80 16.83
C VAL A 107 11.04 6.89 15.31
N PRO A 108 11.99 7.54 14.61
CA PRO A 108 12.00 7.46 13.16
C PRO A 108 12.15 5.97 12.84
N THR A 109 11.20 5.42 12.08
CA THR A 109 11.41 4.17 11.38
C THR A 109 12.57 4.40 10.41
N GLU A 110 13.80 4.14 10.86
CA GLU A 110 14.90 3.91 9.94
C GLU A 110 14.56 2.60 9.19
N PRO A 111 14.41 2.63 7.86
CA PRO A 111 14.41 1.39 7.10
C PRO A 111 15.79 0.78 7.25
N ALA A 112 15.85 -0.50 7.62
CA ALA A 112 17.10 -1.25 7.70
C ALA A 112 17.90 -1.04 6.40
N LEU A 113 19.03 -0.34 6.52
CA LEU A 113 20.03 -0.25 5.48
C LEU A 113 20.63 -1.66 5.32
N ASN A 114 20.27 -2.36 4.25
CA ASN A 114 20.91 -3.62 3.89
C ASN A 114 22.41 -3.40 3.74
N PRO A 115 23.28 -4.16 4.42
CA PRO A 115 24.70 -4.20 4.08
C PRO A 115 24.91 -5.14 2.88
N ASP A 116 25.73 -4.67 1.93
CA ASP A 116 26.23 -5.39 0.75
C ASP A 116 26.90 -6.74 1.07
#